data_AF-A0A6N2HU70-F1
#
_entry.id   AF-A0A6N2HU70-F1
#
_cell.length_a   1.000
_cell.length_b   1.000
_cell.length_c   1.000
_cell.angle_alpha   90.00
_cell.angle_beta   90.00
_cell.angle_gamma   90.00
#
_symmetry.space_group_name_H-M   'P 1'
#
loop_
_entity.id
_entity.type
_entity.pdbx_description
1 polymer ?
#
loop_
_entity_poly.entity_id
_entity_poly.type
_entity_poly.pdbx_seq_one_letter_code
_entity_poly.pdbx_strand_id
1 'polypeptide(L)'
;MCCVVQAACARAFRETGFAAHGRELVVAAAKTVGVVADVGRAVPVAGARGGHNDGPSGAGNGDGPPNIGNHTDGLGGGHHELPPVGGETRLPESPGAGGLDDAAHGTDDAAQPTHPSEGKRPTAEEIKAKQDEFVRRANDPDKSWFDLYYRSDGHRHSIHTKIDGVELPILAKDSDGSWISKHDLPSAPSETKYGRDPLDRDSTPVDQIDHLDDVAKDRRVSVDLSNAERAYKTTPTEQTLTEVQHTRQQFIDHFDDQTSNNSSYSERLGEDAARLHVIPERFKGSVEQPLPKTPNGANMFDQLYRRPDGKLMIVEAKAPGSGLIWRRGQGSAADMMVKQGTREYLETIIAEMDARPALSVTDSTGKLWKNSDLVTELETALKLGNLEYVMVRATENSGKYSGAVLEYFKI
;
A
#
# COMPACT_ATOMS: atom_id res chain seq x y z
N MET A 1 66.68 -43.32 24.15
CA MET A 1 66.55 -42.26 25.19
C MET A 1 65.07 -42.19 25.56
N CYS A 2 64.78 -42.30 26.87
CA CYS A 2 63.50 -42.41 27.62
C CYS A 2 62.19 -42.07 26.86
N CYS A 3 61.09 -42.85 26.86
CA CYS A 3 60.28 -43.54 27.90
C CYS A 3 59.53 -42.62 28.90
N VAL A 4 58.31 -43.09 29.28
CA VAL A 4 57.32 -42.62 30.31
C VAL A 4 56.16 -41.77 29.72
N VAL A 5 54.91 -42.23 29.55
CA VAL A 5 53.89 -42.90 30.41
C VAL A 5 53.25 -41.97 31.46
N GLN A 6 51.95 -41.64 31.32
CA GLN A 6 50.96 -41.94 32.37
C GLN A 6 49.51 -41.72 31.93
N ALA A 7 48.69 -42.71 32.30
CA ALA A 7 47.24 -42.74 32.21
C ALA A 7 46.63 -42.85 33.61
N ALA A 8 45.36 -42.45 33.68
CA ALA A 8 44.27 -42.98 34.53
C ALA A 8 44.20 -42.64 36.03
N CYS A 9 43.07 -42.01 36.41
CA CYS A 9 42.01 -42.48 37.35
C CYS A 9 41.20 -41.28 37.84
N ALA A 10 39.94 -41.32 38.29
CA ALA A 10 38.74 -42.15 38.16
C ALA A 10 37.72 -41.58 39.18
N ARG A 11 36.42 -41.84 38.94
CA ARG A 11 35.21 -41.63 39.78
C ARG A 11 34.51 -40.25 39.72
N ALA A 12 33.18 -40.12 39.84
CA ALA A 12 31.97 -40.91 39.52
C ALA A 12 30.79 -40.27 40.29
N PHE A 13 29.64 -40.04 39.60
CA PHE A 13 28.24 -39.92 40.11
C PHE A 13 27.91 -38.74 41.07
N ARG A 14 26.77 -38.03 41.06
CA ARG A 14 25.36 -38.31 40.69
C ARG A 14 24.56 -36.97 40.56
N GLU A 15 23.53 -36.99 39.71
CA GLU A 15 22.15 -36.45 39.84
C GLU A 15 21.94 -35.08 40.54
N THR A 16 21.29 -34.08 39.93
CA THR A 16 19.82 -34.00 39.77
C THR A 16 19.39 -33.16 38.55
N GLY A 17 18.28 -33.54 37.91
CA GLY A 17 17.64 -32.77 36.85
C GLY A 17 16.68 -31.69 37.36
N PHE A 18 16.25 -30.79 36.47
CA PHE A 18 14.93 -30.13 36.53
C PHE A 18 14.59 -29.54 35.15
N ALA A 19 13.33 -29.74 34.75
CA ALA A 19 12.72 -29.22 33.53
C ALA A 19 11.89 -27.96 33.79
N ALA A 20 11.64 -27.21 32.71
CA ALA A 20 10.49 -26.32 32.42
C ALA A 20 10.23 -25.08 33.32
N HIS A 21 10.29 -23.88 32.72
CA HIS A 21 9.11 -23.11 32.26
C HIS A 21 9.40 -21.62 32.02
N GLY A 22 8.86 -21.12 30.89
CA GLY A 22 8.13 -19.86 30.74
C GLY A 22 8.71 -18.56 31.28
N ARG A 23 9.07 -17.64 30.37
CA ARG A 23 9.05 -16.20 30.65
C ARG A 23 8.52 -15.40 29.46
N GLU A 24 7.23 -15.09 29.56
CA GLU A 24 6.60 -13.78 29.41
C GLU A 24 7.53 -12.63 28.99
N LEU A 25 7.28 -12.09 27.79
CA LEU A 25 7.91 -10.89 27.25
C LEU A 25 7.14 -9.67 27.74
N VAL A 26 7.80 -8.84 28.55
CA VAL A 26 7.28 -7.57 29.06
C VAL A 26 7.42 -6.51 27.96
N VAL A 27 6.29 -5.92 27.57
CA VAL A 27 6.21 -4.71 26.74
C VAL A 27 6.77 -3.53 27.54
N ALA A 28 7.91 -2.98 27.11
CA ALA A 28 8.46 -1.75 27.65
C ALA A 28 8.07 -0.57 26.77
N ALA A 29 7.16 0.26 27.29
CA ALA A 29 6.83 1.58 26.76
C ALA A 29 7.98 2.56 27.05
N ALA A 30 8.57 3.14 26.00
CA ALA A 30 9.52 4.24 26.13
C ALA A 30 8.74 5.55 26.42
N LYS A 31 8.89 6.05 27.64
CA LYS A 31 8.37 7.35 28.08
C LYS A 31 9.49 8.40 28.02
N THR A 32 9.21 9.46 27.29
CA THR A 32 9.92 10.74 27.20
C THR A 32 10.20 11.36 28.57
N VAL A 33 11.40 11.90 28.76
CA VAL A 33 11.75 12.81 29.86
C VAL A 33 12.03 14.18 29.27
N GLY A 34 11.07 15.09 29.43
CA GLY A 34 11.26 16.53 29.31
C GLY A 34 11.36 17.12 30.73
N VAL A 35 12.44 17.84 30.99
CA VAL A 35 12.68 18.59 32.22
C VAL A 35 11.97 19.94 32.13
N VAL A 36 11.05 20.23 33.06
CA VAL A 36 10.73 21.60 33.47
C VAL A 36 10.44 21.59 34.98
N ALA A 37 11.15 22.42 35.71
CA ALA A 37 10.92 22.73 37.11
C ALA A 37 9.85 23.84 37.22
N ASP A 38 8.87 23.68 38.10
CA ASP A 38 8.48 24.78 38.99
C ASP A 38 7.75 24.26 40.24
N VAL A 39 7.93 25.01 41.33
CA VAL A 39 7.64 24.70 42.73
C VAL A 39 6.39 25.48 43.16
N GLY A 40 5.46 24.88 43.92
CA GLY A 40 4.57 25.69 44.78
C GLY A 40 3.18 25.17 45.19
N ARG A 41 3.16 24.21 46.12
CA ARG A 41 2.39 24.23 47.41
C ARG A 41 0.84 24.41 47.45
N ALA A 42 0.18 23.28 47.73
CA ALA A 42 -0.76 22.93 48.83
C ALA A 42 -2.15 23.61 49.05
N VAL A 43 -3.23 22.82 48.79
CA VAL A 43 -4.46 22.37 49.55
C VAL A 43 -4.92 23.10 50.85
N PRO A 44 -6.15 22.84 51.43
CA PRO A 44 -7.35 22.08 50.97
C PRO A 44 -8.73 22.73 51.32
N VAL A 45 -9.87 22.04 51.05
CA VAL A 45 -10.95 21.74 52.04
C VAL A 45 -12.03 20.82 51.43
N ALA A 46 -12.57 19.95 52.29
CA ALA A 46 -13.46 18.83 52.06
C ALA A 46 -14.96 19.16 51.97
N GLY A 47 -15.78 18.18 51.52
CA GLY A 47 -17.22 18.13 51.77
C GLY A 47 -17.93 17.04 50.97
N ALA A 48 -18.66 16.16 51.65
CA ALA A 48 -19.15 14.86 51.17
C ALA A 48 -20.69 14.77 51.02
N ARG A 49 -21.15 13.61 50.50
CA ARG A 49 -22.51 13.00 50.51
C ARG A 49 -23.44 13.46 49.36
N GLY A 50 -24.21 12.62 48.68
CA GLY A 50 -24.56 11.19 48.77
C GLY A 50 -25.96 10.98 48.17
N GLY A 51 -26.29 9.78 47.67
CA GLY A 51 -27.69 9.33 47.51
C GLY A 51 -28.10 8.78 46.14
N HIS A 52 -28.27 7.45 46.10
CA HIS A 52 -28.91 6.64 45.05
C HIS A 52 -30.43 6.91 44.94
N ASN A 53 -31.02 6.57 43.78
CA ASN A 53 -32.29 5.84 43.70
C ASN A 53 -32.47 5.16 42.33
N ASP A 54 -33.14 4.01 42.41
CA ASP A 54 -33.23 2.92 41.43
C ASP A 54 -34.17 3.18 40.23
N GLY A 55 -33.94 2.41 39.14
CA GLY A 55 -34.91 2.16 38.05
C GLY A 55 -36.02 1.16 38.47
N PRO A 56 -36.80 0.52 37.57
CA PRO A 56 -36.44 0.11 36.19
C PRO A 56 -37.57 0.17 35.13
N SER A 57 -37.24 -0.30 33.90
CA SER A 57 -38.06 -0.81 32.75
C SER A 57 -37.75 -0.04 31.46
N GLY A 58 -37.32 -0.57 30.31
CA GLY A 58 -37.09 -1.94 29.81
C GLY A 58 -37.21 -1.95 28.26
N ALA A 59 -36.35 -2.75 27.60
CA ALA A 59 -36.25 -3.12 26.16
C ALA A 59 -35.59 -2.11 25.19
N GLY A 60 -34.63 -2.45 24.32
CA GLY A 60 -33.95 -3.71 23.97
C GLY A 60 -33.26 -3.57 22.59
N ASN A 61 -32.20 -4.38 22.36
CA ASN A 61 -31.35 -4.54 21.14
C ASN A 61 -30.09 -3.66 21.15
N GLY A 62 -28.84 -4.16 21.06
CA GLY A 62 -28.29 -5.48 20.81
C GLY A 62 -26.88 -5.28 20.25
N ASP A 63 -25.85 -5.50 21.07
CA ASP A 63 -24.43 -5.28 20.74
C ASP A 63 -23.94 -6.29 19.68
N GLY A 64 -23.23 -5.79 18.67
CA GLY A 64 -22.41 -6.57 17.73
C GLY A 64 -20.92 -6.26 17.94
N PRO A 65 -20.02 -7.26 17.92
CA PRO A 65 -18.59 -7.07 18.18
C PRO A 65 -17.83 -6.46 16.98
N PRO A 66 -16.64 -5.87 17.20
CA PRO A 66 -15.82 -5.30 16.13
C PRO A 66 -15.16 -6.44 15.34
N ASN A 67 -15.44 -6.53 14.04
CA ASN A 67 -14.86 -7.57 13.20
C ASN A 67 -13.50 -7.12 12.63
N ILE A 68 -12.43 -7.59 13.25
CA ILE A 68 -11.06 -7.59 12.71
C ILE A 68 -10.90 -8.92 11.99
N GLY A 69 -11.15 -8.93 10.68
CA GLY A 69 -11.00 -10.10 9.83
C GLY A 69 -9.59 -10.23 9.27
N ASN A 70 -8.67 -10.80 10.06
CA ASN A 70 -7.52 -11.51 9.51
C ASN A 70 -8.03 -12.85 8.96
N HIS A 71 -8.02 -13.04 7.63
CA HIS A 71 -8.12 -14.39 7.06
C HIS A 71 -6.75 -14.85 6.59
N THR A 72 -6.13 -15.66 7.43
CA THR A 72 -5.28 -16.77 7.04
C THR A 72 -6.19 -17.97 6.80
N ASP A 73 -6.18 -18.57 5.62
CA ASP A 73 -6.61 -19.96 5.45
C ASP A 73 -5.75 -20.62 4.36
N GLY A 74 -5.15 -21.74 4.73
CA GLY A 74 -4.36 -22.59 3.86
C GLY A 74 -5.13 -23.84 3.42
N LEU A 75 -4.46 -24.58 2.54
CA LEU A 75 -4.62 -26.00 2.23
C LEU A 75 -5.86 -26.42 1.42
N GLY A 76 -5.66 -26.56 0.11
CA GLY A 76 -6.42 -27.43 -0.77
C GLY A 76 -5.49 -28.04 -1.81
N GLY A 77 -5.06 -29.28 -1.57
CA GLY A 77 -4.21 -30.04 -2.47
C GLY A 77 -4.99 -30.58 -3.68
N GLY A 78 -4.44 -30.41 -4.87
CA GLY A 78 -4.91 -31.01 -6.11
C GLY A 78 -3.72 -31.39 -6.98
N HIS A 79 -3.49 -32.69 -7.11
CA HIS A 79 -2.42 -33.28 -7.92
C HIS A 79 -2.69 -33.08 -9.41
N HIS A 80 -1.68 -32.65 -10.16
CA HIS A 80 -1.58 -32.91 -11.60
C HIS A 80 -0.22 -33.52 -11.92
N GLU A 81 -0.30 -34.62 -12.65
CA GLU A 81 0.74 -35.58 -13.00
C GLU A 81 1.60 -35.06 -14.17
N LEU A 82 2.90 -35.36 -14.15
CA LEU A 82 3.91 -34.98 -15.15
C LEU A 82 3.93 -35.93 -16.36
N PRO A 83 4.41 -35.46 -17.52
CA PRO A 83 5.30 -36.26 -18.37
C PRO A 83 6.60 -35.51 -18.74
N PRO A 84 7.61 -36.19 -19.34
CA PRO A 84 8.98 -36.15 -18.83
C PRO A 84 9.91 -35.10 -19.47
N VAL A 85 11.03 -34.93 -18.75
CA VAL A 85 12.16 -34.04 -18.97
C VAL A 85 12.95 -34.38 -20.23
N GLY A 86 13.19 -33.36 -21.06
CA GLY A 86 14.29 -33.26 -22.02
C GLY A 86 14.85 -31.84 -21.92
N GLY A 87 16.12 -31.73 -21.49
CA GLY A 87 16.71 -30.46 -21.07
C GLY A 87 17.03 -29.48 -22.20
N GLU A 88 17.15 -28.21 -21.83
CA GLU A 88 18.27 -27.33 -22.19
C GLU A 88 18.17 -26.01 -21.40
N THR A 89 19.33 -25.46 -21.10
CA THR A 89 19.66 -24.30 -20.26
C THR A 89 18.88 -23.02 -20.57
N ARG A 90 18.10 -22.48 -19.62
CA ARG A 90 17.76 -21.04 -19.52
C ARG A 90 17.63 -20.57 -18.06
N LEU A 91 18.01 -19.30 -17.89
CA LEU A 91 18.13 -18.49 -16.68
C LEU A 91 16.85 -18.47 -15.81
N PRO A 92 16.93 -18.25 -14.49
CA PRO A 92 15.74 -18.24 -13.64
C PRO A 92 14.86 -17.01 -13.95
N GLU A 93 13.67 -17.28 -14.47
CA GLU A 93 12.56 -16.35 -14.56
C GLU A 93 12.04 -16.04 -13.15
N SER A 94 11.94 -14.74 -12.81
CA SER A 94 11.27 -14.29 -11.59
C SER A 94 9.76 -14.61 -11.67
N PRO A 95 9.18 -15.35 -10.71
CA PRO A 95 7.74 -15.53 -10.65
C PRO A 95 7.10 -14.41 -9.82
N GLY A 96 6.05 -13.78 -10.37
CA GLY A 96 5.05 -13.04 -9.58
C GLY A 96 5.08 -11.51 -9.68
N ALA A 97 4.99 -10.95 -10.89
CA ALA A 97 4.54 -9.57 -11.11
C ALA A 97 3.08 -9.58 -11.55
N GLY A 98 2.16 -9.72 -10.60
CA GLY A 98 0.73 -9.46 -10.82
C GLY A 98 0.51 -7.95 -10.94
N GLY A 99 0.79 -7.40 -12.12
CA GLY A 99 0.68 -5.96 -12.38
C GLY A 99 1.19 -5.53 -13.76
N LEU A 100 1.11 -6.42 -14.76
CA LEU A 100 1.47 -6.11 -16.16
C LEU A 100 0.20 -6.05 -17.01
N ASP A 101 -0.70 -5.13 -16.69
CA ASP A 101 -1.92 -4.89 -17.48
C ASP A 101 -1.77 -3.66 -18.39
N ASP A 102 -0.60 -3.44 -18.97
CA ASP A 102 -0.44 -2.43 -20.03
C ASP A 102 0.72 -2.73 -20.97
N ALA A 103 0.49 -3.63 -21.92
CA ALA A 103 1.40 -3.89 -23.02
C ALA A 103 0.63 -4.21 -24.31
N ALA A 104 -0.19 -3.26 -24.79
CA ALA A 104 -0.39 -2.98 -26.21
C ALA A 104 -1.54 -1.97 -26.40
N HIS A 105 -1.29 -0.97 -27.26
CA HIS A 105 -2.19 0.08 -27.77
C HIS A 105 -2.26 1.40 -26.99
N GLY A 106 -1.13 2.10 -26.90
CA GLY A 106 -1.13 3.56 -26.80
C GLY A 106 -1.26 4.15 -28.21
N THR A 107 -2.40 4.77 -28.53
CA THR A 107 -2.50 5.74 -29.62
C THR A 107 -2.30 7.14 -29.02
N ASP A 108 -1.38 7.89 -29.62
CA ASP A 108 -1.10 9.29 -29.30
C ASP A 108 -2.35 10.16 -29.47
N ASP A 109 -2.86 10.70 -28.37
CA ASP A 109 -3.78 11.85 -28.39
C ASP A 109 -3.13 13.01 -27.62
N ALA A 110 -2.28 13.75 -28.32
CA ALA A 110 -1.75 15.03 -27.90
C ALA A 110 -2.84 16.11 -28.07
N ALA A 111 -3.79 16.17 -27.14
CA ALA A 111 -4.69 17.30 -26.97
C ALA A 111 -4.90 17.59 -25.48
N GLN A 112 -4.65 18.84 -25.10
CA GLN A 112 -4.95 19.36 -23.76
C GLN A 112 -6.45 19.17 -23.46
N PRO A 113 -6.85 18.44 -22.40
CA PRO A 113 -8.25 18.14 -22.18
C PRO A 113 -8.98 19.37 -21.63
N THR A 114 -9.97 19.85 -22.37
CA THR A 114 -11.11 20.58 -21.82
C THR A 114 -11.86 19.64 -20.88
N HIS A 115 -12.18 20.11 -19.66
CA HIS A 115 -12.93 19.35 -18.66
C HIS A 115 -14.19 18.72 -19.27
N PRO A 116 -14.45 17.41 -19.05
CA PRO A 116 -15.69 16.80 -19.50
C PRO A 116 -16.87 17.48 -18.83
N SER A 117 -17.89 17.81 -19.62
CA SER A 117 -19.22 18.12 -19.09
C SER A 117 -19.68 16.97 -18.19
N GLU A 118 -20.11 17.32 -16.97
CA GLU A 118 -20.66 16.39 -15.98
C GLU A 118 -21.95 15.74 -16.53
N GLY A 119 -21.81 14.64 -17.27
CA GLY A 119 -22.86 13.64 -17.31
C GLY A 119 -23.09 13.10 -15.89
N LYS A 120 -24.33 12.82 -15.51
CA LYS A 120 -24.66 12.22 -14.22
C LYS A 120 -23.79 10.96 -14.01
N ARG A 121 -22.89 10.97 -13.03
CA ARG A 121 -22.12 9.77 -12.63
C ARG A 121 -23.09 8.66 -12.19
N PRO A 122 -22.89 7.40 -12.62
CA PRO A 122 -23.69 6.29 -12.13
C PRO A 122 -23.61 6.15 -10.61
N THR A 123 -24.70 5.78 -9.95
CA THR A 123 -24.68 5.48 -8.51
C THR A 123 -24.06 4.11 -8.23
N ALA A 124 -23.69 3.84 -6.99
CA ALA A 124 -23.15 2.53 -6.59
C ALA A 124 -24.14 1.39 -6.91
N GLU A 125 -25.44 1.62 -6.72
CA GLU A 125 -26.50 0.66 -7.03
C GLU A 125 -26.62 0.40 -8.53
N GLU A 126 -26.53 1.45 -9.35
CA GLU A 126 -26.55 1.34 -10.83
C GLU A 126 -25.34 0.55 -11.32
N ILE A 127 -24.14 0.81 -10.77
CA ILE A 127 -22.91 0.06 -11.07
C ILE A 127 -23.07 -1.39 -10.62
N LYS A 128 -23.55 -1.64 -9.40
CA LYS A 128 -23.73 -2.99 -8.86
C LYS A 128 -24.69 -3.82 -9.71
N ALA A 129 -25.84 -3.26 -10.07
CA ALA A 129 -26.82 -3.97 -10.90
C ALA A 129 -26.21 -4.41 -12.25
N LYS A 130 -25.37 -3.56 -12.86
CA LYS A 130 -24.66 -3.89 -14.10
C LYS A 130 -23.55 -4.92 -13.89
N GLN A 131 -22.75 -4.80 -12.83
CA GLN A 131 -21.70 -5.78 -12.52
C GLN A 131 -22.28 -7.16 -12.19
N ASP A 132 -23.40 -7.22 -11.46
CA ASP A 132 -24.12 -8.47 -11.18
C ASP A 132 -24.66 -9.08 -12.48
N GLU A 133 -25.12 -8.26 -13.44
CA GLU A 133 -25.48 -8.73 -14.79
C GLU A 133 -24.29 -9.33 -15.54
N PHE A 134 -23.12 -8.71 -15.47
CA PHE A 134 -21.88 -9.20 -16.09
C PHE A 134 -21.44 -10.53 -15.47
N VAL A 135 -21.48 -10.65 -14.14
CA VAL A 135 -21.20 -11.90 -13.43
C VAL A 135 -22.18 -13.01 -13.85
N ARG A 136 -23.47 -12.70 -14.00
CA ARG A 136 -24.46 -13.67 -14.51
C ARG A 136 -24.10 -14.15 -15.92
N ARG A 137 -23.70 -13.26 -16.83
CA ARG A 137 -23.27 -13.61 -18.19
C ARG A 137 -21.96 -14.41 -18.21
N ALA A 138 -21.03 -14.13 -17.30
CA ALA A 138 -19.80 -14.90 -17.10
C ALA A 138 -20.06 -16.37 -16.75
N ASN A 139 -21.19 -16.65 -16.10
CA ASN A 139 -21.58 -17.99 -15.70
C ASN A 139 -22.41 -18.74 -16.74
N ASP A 140 -22.75 -18.13 -17.87
CA ASP A 140 -23.52 -18.78 -18.94
C ASP A 140 -22.82 -20.10 -19.37
N PRO A 141 -23.55 -21.22 -19.55
CA PRO A 141 -22.99 -22.48 -20.03
C PRO A 141 -22.25 -22.38 -21.38
N ASP A 142 -22.63 -21.46 -22.27
CA ASP A 142 -21.99 -21.27 -23.59
C ASP A 142 -20.55 -20.75 -23.47
N LYS A 143 -20.18 -20.11 -22.35
CA LYS A 143 -18.86 -19.51 -22.08
C LYS A 143 -18.39 -18.43 -23.05
N SER A 144 -19.05 -18.22 -24.19
CA SER A 144 -18.68 -17.21 -25.19
C SER A 144 -18.50 -15.81 -24.61
N TRP A 145 -19.36 -15.38 -23.69
CA TRP A 145 -19.23 -14.09 -23.02
C TRP A 145 -18.01 -14.05 -22.08
N PHE A 146 -17.77 -15.14 -21.32
CA PHE A 146 -16.62 -15.22 -20.44
C PHE A 146 -15.32 -15.17 -21.25
N ASP A 147 -15.18 -16.00 -22.27
CA ASP A 147 -13.96 -16.08 -23.08
C ASP A 147 -13.67 -14.76 -23.83
N LEU A 148 -14.73 -14.03 -24.23
CA LEU A 148 -14.61 -12.73 -24.87
C LEU A 148 -14.05 -11.65 -23.96
N TYR A 149 -14.34 -11.69 -22.65
CA TYR A 149 -14.04 -10.59 -21.73
C TYR A 149 -13.05 -10.94 -20.63
N TYR A 150 -12.84 -12.22 -20.35
CA TYR A 150 -12.05 -12.72 -19.24
C TYR A 150 -11.02 -13.75 -19.65
N ARG A 151 -9.91 -13.70 -18.95
CA ARG A 151 -8.90 -14.74 -18.86
C ARG A 151 -9.42 -15.89 -17.99
N SER A 152 -8.79 -17.05 -18.11
CA SER A 152 -9.12 -18.25 -17.34
C SER A 152 -9.03 -18.09 -15.82
N ASP A 153 -8.27 -17.10 -15.33
CA ASP A 153 -8.10 -16.77 -13.91
C ASP A 153 -9.14 -15.76 -13.38
N GLY A 154 -10.12 -15.37 -14.21
CA GLY A 154 -11.17 -14.42 -13.82
C GLY A 154 -10.74 -12.95 -13.90
N HIS A 155 -9.51 -12.66 -14.35
CA HIS A 155 -9.12 -11.30 -14.70
C HIS A 155 -9.69 -10.91 -16.07
N ARG A 156 -10.13 -9.66 -16.19
CA ARG A 156 -10.57 -9.09 -17.48
C ARG A 156 -9.40 -9.01 -18.47
N HIS A 157 -9.69 -9.16 -19.76
CA HIS A 157 -8.69 -8.96 -20.83
C HIS A 157 -8.24 -7.50 -20.95
N SER A 158 -9.09 -6.54 -20.58
CA SER A 158 -8.78 -5.11 -20.62
C SER A 158 -9.51 -4.34 -19.55
N ILE A 159 -8.82 -3.40 -18.91
CA ILE A 159 -9.38 -2.44 -17.97
C ILE A 159 -10.19 -1.31 -18.66
N HIS A 160 -10.01 -1.15 -19.97
CA HIS A 160 -10.67 -0.11 -20.76
C HIS A 160 -12.02 -0.56 -21.32
N THR A 161 -12.32 -1.86 -21.28
CA THR A 161 -13.62 -2.38 -21.70
C THR A 161 -14.69 -1.93 -20.72
N LYS A 162 -15.61 -1.10 -21.22
CA LYS A 162 -16.79 -0.62 -20.49
C LYS A 162 -18.04 -0.93 -21.31
N ILE A 163 -19.06 -1.46 -20.64
CA ILE A 163 -20.38 -1.72 -21.24
C ILE A 163 -21.35 -0.78 -20.54
N ASP A 164 -22.03 0.08 -21.31
CA ASP A 164 -22.89 1.15 -20.78
C ASP A 164 -22.17 2.07 -19.77
N GLY A 165 -20.86 2.30 -19.97
CA GLY A 165 -20.03 3.11 -19.08
C GLY A 165 -19.58 2.41 -17.79
N VAL A 166 -20.00 1.16 -17.56
CA VAL A 166 -19.61 0.37 -16.38
C VAL A 166 -18.47 -0.59 -16.74
N GLU A 167 -17.42 -0.58 -15.92
CA GLU A 167 -16.28 -1.49 -16.05
C GLU A 167 -16.64 -2.89 -15.55
N LEU A 168 -16.09 -3.89 -16.23
CA LEU A 168 -16.26 -5.29 -15.86
C LEU A 168 -15.56 -5.59 -14.52
N PRO A 169 -16.24 -6.29 -13.58
CA PRO A 169 -15.64 -6.65 -12.30
C PRO A 169 -14.53 -7.68 -12.50
N ILE A 170 -13.55 -7.71 -11.61
CA ILE A 170 -12.63 -8.86 -11.50
C ILE A 170 -13.41 -10.01 -10.88
N LEU A 171 -13.27 -11.22 -11.43
CA LEU A 171 -13.98 -12.39 -10.95
C LEU A 171 -13.11 -13.25 -10.02
N ALA A 172 -13.76 -13.97 -9.12
CA ALA A 172 -13.18 -15.02 -8.30
C ALA A 172 -14.08 -16.26 -8.35
N LYS A 173 -13.53 -17.43 -8.02
CA LYS A 173 -14.31 -18.66 -7.91
C LYS A 173 -15.02 -18.72 -6.55
N ASP A 174 -16.32 -19.00 -6.57
CA ASP A 174 -17.06 -19.41 -5.39
C ASP A 174 -16.80 -20.91 -5.10
N SER A 175 -17.26 -21.35 -3.92
CA SER A 175 -17.18 -22.72 -3.41
C SER A 175 -17.76 -23.78 -4.35
N ASP A 176 -18.74 -23.43 -5.19
CA ASP A 176 -19.35 -24.30 -6.20
C ASP A 176 -18.65 -24.23 -7.58
N GLY A 177 -17.59 -23.44 -7.69
CA GLY A 177 -16.84 -23.21 -8.94
C GLY A 177 -17.50 -22.21 -9.90
N SER A 178 -18.62 -21.59 -9.53
CA SER A 178 -19.18 -20.45 -10.26
C SER A 178 -18.30 -19.21 -10.12
N TRP A 179 -18.45 -18.27 -11.04
CA TRP A 179 -17.79 -16.97 -10.95
C TRP A 179 -18.62 -16.01 -10.11
N ILE A 180 -17.98 -15.35 -9.15
CA ILE A 180 -18.52 -14.22 -8.39
C ILE A 180 -17.63 -13.01 -8.60
N SER A 181 -18.13 -11.81 -8.28
CA SER A 181 -17.24 -10.65 -8.18
C SER A 181 -16.20 -10.90 -7.08
N LYS A 182 -14.94 -10.55 -7.34
CA LYS A 182 -13.85 -10.60 -6.36
C LYS A 182 -14.09 -9.66 -5.17
N HIS A 183 -14.89 -8.61 -5.38
CA HIS A 183 -15.26 -7.64 -4.36
C HIS A 183 -16.77 -7.68 -4.12
N ASP A 184 -17.16 -7.69 -2.85
CA ASP A 184 -18.58 -7.66 -2.45
C ASP A 184 -19.26 -6.35 -2.82
N LEU A 185 -18.52 -5.25 -2.73
CA LEU A 185 -18.95 -3.92 -3.16
C LEU A 185 -18.70 -3.72 -4.66
N PRO A 186 -19.57 -2.97 -5.36
CA PRO A 186 -19.32 -2.58 -6.74
C PRO A 186 -18.01 -1.82 -6.86
N SER A 187 -17.28 -2.04 -7.96
CA SER A 187 -16.06 -1.30 -8.25
C SER A 187 -16.38 -0.02 -9.01
N ALA A 188 -15.94 1.13 -8.48
CA ALA A 188 -15.90 2.38 -9.22
C ALA A 188 -15.02 2.21 -10.48
N PRO A 189 -15.14 3.10 -11.49
CA PRO A 189 -14.30 3.02 -12.68
C PRO A 189 -12.80 3.08 -12.32
N SER A 190 -11.98 2.32 -13.05
CA SER A 190 -10.51 2.44 -12.96
C SER A 190 -10.04 3.81 -13.43
N GLU A 191 -8.84 4.17 -12.98
CA GLU A 191 -8.11 5.37 -13.38
C GLU A 191 -7.95 5.46 -14.90
N THR A 192 -7.97 6.69 -15.42
CA THR A 192 -7.54 6.97 -16.80
C THR A 192 -6.29 7.82 -16.74
N LYS A 193 -5.18 7.27 -17.22
CA LYS A 193 -3.88 7.94 -17.28
C LYS A 193 -3.70 8.64 -18.62
N TYR A 194 -2.99 9.75 -18.62
CA TYR A 194 -2.60 10.47 -19.83
C TYR A 194 -1.32 11.27 -19.61
N GLY A 195 -0.76 11.83 -20.69
CA GLY A 195 0.39 12.73 -20.62
C GLY A 195 1.64 12.04 -20.06
N ARG A 196 1.90 10.81 -20.50
CA ARG A 196 3.07 10.03 -20.06
C ARG A 196 4.35 10.75 -20.43
N ASP A 197 5.14 11.08 -19.41
CA ASP A 197 6.34 11.90 -19.51
C ASP A 197 7.48 11.22 -18.75
N PRO A 198 8.35 10.46 -19.45
CA PRO A 198 9.57 9.91 -18.87
C PRO A 198 10.60 11.00 -18.60
N LEU A 199 11.23 10.93 -17.43
CA LEU A 199 12.37 11.75 -17.05
C LEU A 199 13.56 10.82 -16.81
N ASP A 200 14.59 11.01 -17.62
CA ASP A 200 15.82 10.24 -17.50
C ASP A 200 16.60 10.62 -16.25
N ARG A 201 17.43 9.70 -15.77
CA ARG A 201 18.38 9.95 -14.69
C ARG A 201 19.15 11.27 -14.88
N ASP A 202 19.57 11.58 -16.10
CA ASP A 202 20.43 12.72 -16.41
C ASP A 202 19.74 14.09 -16.26
N SER A 203 18.39 14.14 -16.18
CA SER A 203 17.66 15.36 -15.82
C SER A 203 17.55 15.58 -14.31
N THR A 204 18.02 14.62 -13.49
CA THR A 204 18.05 14.79 -12.03
C THR A 204 19.11 15.82 -11.67
N PRO A 205 18.84 16.74 -10.72
CA PRO A 205 19.88 17.59 -10.16
C PRO A 205 21.07 16.75 -9.65
N VAL A 206 22.29 17.12 -10.06
CA VAL A 206 23.51 16.34 -9.80
C VAL A 206 23.77 16.14 -8.29
N ASP A 207 23.40 17.10 -7.46
CA ASP A 207 23.53 17.01 -6.00
C ASP A 207 22.51 16.05 -5.34
N GLN A 208 21.47 15.65 -6.06
CA GLN A 208 20.42 14.74 -5.57
C GLN A 208 20.60 13.30 -6.07
N ILE A 209 21.42 13.09 -7.10
CA ILE A 209 21.49 11.77 -7.77
C ILE A 209 22.09 10.68 -6.87
N ASP A 210 23.10 11.02 -6.08
CA ASP A 210 23.74 10.08 -5.16
C ASP A 210 22.77 9.63 -4.07
N HIS A 211 21.95 10.56 -3.54
CA HIS A 211 20.88 10.24 -2.59
C HIS A 211 19.86 9.28 -3.20
N LEU A 212 19.40 9.53 -4.43
CA LEU A 212 18.45 8.63 -5.10
C LEU A 212 19.06 7.26 -5.39
N ASP A 213 20.36 7.16 -5.66
CA ASP A 213 21.07 5.89 -5.78
C ASP A 213 21.13 5.12 -4.47
N ASP A 214 21.41 5.81 -3.35
CA ASP A 214 21.42 5.18 -2.04
C ASP A 214 20.03 4.64 -1.67
N VAL A 215 18.97 5.42 -1.91
CA VAL A 215 17.58 4.97 -1.67
C VAL A 215 17.18 3.83 -2.60
N ALA A 216 17.65 3.83 -3.85
CA ALA A 216 17.43 2.73 -4.79
C ALA A 216 18.12 1.44 -4.31
N LYS A 217 19.33 1.55 -3.76
CA LYS A 217 20.06 0.42 -3.19
C LYS A 217 19.39 -0.12 -1.93
N ASP A 218 18.97 0.75 -1.01
CA ASP A 218 18.20 0.41 0.18
C ASP A 218 16.98 -0.44 -0.20
N ARG A 219 16.21 0.06 -1.16
CA ARG A 219 15.04 -0.64 -1.69
C ARG A 219 15.40 -2.01 -2.26
N ARG A 220 16.46 -2.10 -3.07
CA ARG A 220 16.84 -3.34 -3.74
C ARG A 220 17.12 -4.44 -2.72
N VAL A 221 17.93 -4.13 -1.71
CA VAL A 221 18.27 -5.07 -0.63
C VAL A 221 17.03 -5.51 0.14
N SER A 222 16.13 -4.59 0.46
CA SER A 222 14.83 -4.87 1.09
C SER A 222 13.95 -5.81 0.25
N VAL A 223 13.81 -5.53 -1.05
CA VAL A 223 12.96 -6.29 -1.97
C VAL A 223 13.53 -7.68 -2.24
N ASP A 224 14.85 -7.81 -2.39
CA ASP A 224 15.50 -9.10 -2.60
C ASP A 224 15.24 -10.04 -1.41
N LEU A 225 15.37 -9.54 -0.17
CA LEU A 225 15.01 -10.31 1.03
C LEU A 225 13.51 -10.70 1.04
N SER A 226 12.60 -9.75 0.79
CA SER A 226 11.16 -10.06 0.75
C SER A 226 10.78 -11.07 -0.34
N ASN A 227 11.46 -11.04 -1.49
CA ASN A 227 11.24 -11.99 -2.57
C ASN A 227 11.74 -13.39 -2.20
N ALA A 228 12.91 -13.49 -1.57
CA ALA A 228 13.44 -14.76 -1.07
C ALA A 228 12.52 -15.38 -0.01
N GLU A 229 12.05 -14.57 0.96
CA GLU A 229 11.11 -15.01 2.00
C GLU A 229 9.78 -15.49 1.39
N ARG A 230 9.26 -14.78 0.39
CA ARG A 230 8.05 -15.18 -0.35
C ARG A 230 8.28 -16.49 -1.09
N ALA A 231 9.40 -16.65 -1.78
CA ALA A 231 9.73 -17.88 -2.51
C ALA A 231 9.82 -19.09 -1.57
N TYR A 232 10.48 -18.95 -0.41
CA TYR A 232 10.53 -20.00 0.60
C TYR A 232 9.14 -20.33 1.15
N LYS A 233 8.30 -19.32 1.43
CA LYS A 233 6.92 -19.54 1.89
C LYS A 233 6.08 -20.31 0.86
N THR A 234 6.24 -20.02 -0.42
CA THR A 234 5.50 -20.68 -1.51
C THR A 234 6.06 -22.07 -1.83
N THR A 235 7.37 -22.27 -1.73
CA THR A 235 8.04 -23.53 -2.10
C THR A 235 9.20 -23.82 -1.14
N PRO A 236 8.93 -24.40 0.04
CA PRO A 236 9.96 -24.63 1.06
C PRO A 236 10.95 -25.72 0.65
N THR A 237 12.13 -25.32 0.19
CA THR A 237 13.26 -26.19 -0.21
C THR A 237 14.58 -25.70 0.38
N GLU A 238 15.61 -26.56 0.39
CA GLU A 238 16.97 -26.19 0.81
C GLU A 238 17.50 -25.00 0.00
N GLN A 239 17.28 -24.99 -1.31
CA GLN A 239 17.68 -23.88 -2.19
C GLN A 239 17.02 -22.55 -1.79
N THR A 240 15.70 -22.54 -1.59
CA THR A 240 14.99 -21.31 -1.17
C THR A 240 15.38 -20.87 0.24
N LEU A 241 15.75 -21.78 1.13
CA LEU A 241 16.25 -21.45 2.48
C LEU A 241 17.64 -20.81 2.40
N THR A 242 18.54 -21.36 1.59
CA THR A 242 19.87 -20.76 1.34
C THR A 242 19.74 -19.34 0.78
N GLU A 243 18.78 -19.11 -0.13
CA GLU A 243 18.54 -17.78 -0.68
C GLU A 243 18.03 -16.79 0.39
N VAL A 244 17.12 -17.22 1.27
CA VAL A 244 16.68 -16.39 2.42
C VAL A 244 17.87 -16.06 3.33
N GLN A 245 18.73 -17.03 3.65
CA GLN A 245 19.90 -16.79 4.49
C GLN A 245 20.89 -15.82 3.84
N HIS A 246 21.14 -15.99 2.54
CA HIS A 246 22.01 -15.12 1.75
C HIS A 246 21.49 -13.67 1.70
N THR A 247 20.25 -13.47 1.28
CA THR A 247 19.62 -12.13 1.20
C THR A 247 19.45 -11.48 2.57
N ARG A 248 19.22 -12.28 3.62
CA ARG A 248 19.21 -11.79 5.01
C ARG A 248 20.57 -11.27 5.42
N GLN A 249 21.66 -11.96 5.08
CA GLN A 249 23.01 -11.47 5.37
C GLN A 249 23.31 -10.19 4.60
N GLN A 250 22.94 -10.10 3.32
CA GLN A 250 23.08 -8.86 2.54
C GLN A 250 22.31 -7.69 3.15
N PHE A 251 21.12 -7.94 3.69
CA PHE A 251 20.33 -6.94 4.42
C PHE A 251 21.05 -6.46 5.68
N ILE A 252 21.59 -7.38 6.48
CA ILE A 252 22.34 -7.06 7.70
C ILE A 252 23.63 -6.29 7.38
N ASP A 253 24.36 -6.69 6.33
CA ASP A 253 25.60 -6.04 5.92
C ASP A 253 25.37 -4.60 5.42
N HIS A 254 24.20 -4.34 4.82
CA HIS A 254 23.84 -3.02 4.30
C HIS A 254 23.21 -2.11 5.36
N PHE A 255 22.42 -2.66 6.29
CA PHE A 255 21.80 -1.92 7.39
C PHE A 255 22.43 -2.31 8.74
N ASP A 256 21.84 -3.30 9.42
CA ASP A 256 22.33 -3.98 10.62
C ASP A 256 21.34 -5.13 10.97
N ASP A 257 21.58 -5.84 12.07
CA ASP A 257 20.72 -6.93 12.56
C ASP A 257 19.48 -6.46 13.35
N GLN A 258 19.40 -5.16 13.66
CA GLN A 258 18.29 -4.55 14.43
C GLN A 258 17.23 -3.92 13.52
N THR A 259 17.60 -3.65 12.28
CA THR A 259 16.76 -3.01 11.27
C THR A 259 15.71 -3.99 10.76
N SER A 260 14.45 -3.54 10.75
CA SER A 260 13.32 -4.35 10.29
C SER A 260 13.03 -4.09 8.81
N ASN A 261 12.99 -5.16 8.01
CA ASN A 261 12.57 -5.08 6.61
C ASN A 261 11.06 -4.75 6.51
N ASN A 262 10.68 -3.75 5.72
CA ASN A 262 9.29 -3.31 5.58
C ASN A 262 9.07 -2.51 4.26
N SER A 263 7.82 -2.12 3.95
CA SER A 263 7.49 -1.46 2.66
C SER A 263 8.04 -0.05 2.50
N SER A 264 8.45 0.62 3.58
CA SER A 264 8.87 2.03 3.53
C SER A 264 10.10 2.25 2.64
N TYR A 265 10.98 1.25 2.47
CA TYR A 265 12.11 1.35 1.55
C TYR A 265 11.66 1.51 0.09
N SER A 266 10.55 0.86 -0.29
CA SER A 266 9.96 1.03 -1.62
C SER A 266 9.21 2.35 -1.75
N GLU A 267 8.42 2.72 -0.74
CA GLU A 267 7.68 3.99 -0.72
C GLU A 267 8.64 5.18 -0.83
N ARG A 268 9.72 5.18 -0.06
CA ARG A 268 10.74 6.24 -0.03
C ARG A 268 11.34 6.53 -1.40
N LEU A 269 11.66 5.50 -2.20
CA LEU A 269 12.20 5.72 -3.54
C LEU A 269 11.22 6.46 -4.46
N GLY A 270 9.94 6.09 -4.40
CA GLY A 270 8.89 6.79 -5.15
C GLY A 270 8.73 8.24 -4.70
N GLU A 271 8.65 8.45 -3.38
CA GLU A 271 8.48 9.78 -2.78
C GLU A 271 9.67 10.71 -3.07
N ASP A 272 10.90 10.21 -2.93
CA ASP A 272 12.11 11.00 -3.16
C ASP A 272 12.31 11.27 -4.66
N ALA A 273 11.96 10.33 -5.54
CA ALA A 273 11.96 10.59 -6.98
C ALA A 273 10.98 11.71 -7.36
N ALA A 274 9.81 11.77 -6.73
CA ALA A 274 8.88 12.89 -6.92
C ALA A 274 9.49 14.20 -6.40
N ARG A 275 9.91 14.21 -5.13
CA ARG A 275 10.36 15.41 -4.41
C ARG A 275 11.65 16.02 -4.96
N LEU A 276 12.63 15.19 -5.31
CA LEU A 276 13.98 15.62 -5.63
C LEU A 276 14.28 15.68 -7.13
N HIS A 277 13.44 15.06 -7.96
CA HIS A 277 13.63 15.04 -9.41
C HIS A 277 12.41 15.58 -10.16
N VAL A 278 11.27 14.89 -10.12
CA VAL A 278 10.14 15.19 -11.02
C VAL A 278 9.51 16.55 -10.73
N ILE A 279 9.21 16.85 -9.46
CA ILE A 279 8.55 18.10 -9.09
C ILE A 279 9.44 19.32 -9.35
N PRO A 280 10.72 19.34 -8.93
CA PRO A 280 11.63 20.44 -9.26
C PRO A 280 11.80 20.66 -10.77
N GLU A 281 11.82 19.59 -11.57
CA GLU A 281 12.05 19.70 -13.01
C GLU A 281 10.80 20.15 -13.79
N ARG A 282 9.64 19.54 -13.53
CA ARG A 282 8.40 19.79 -14.32
C ARG A 282 7.49 20.85 -13.72
N PHE A 283 7.57 21.10 -12.42
CA PHE A 283 6.68 22.00 -11.71
C PHE A 283 7.47 23.04 -10.92
N LYS A 284 8.42 23.71 -11.59
CA LYS A 284 9.33 24.72 -11.03
C LYS A 284 8.59 25.74 -10.16
N GLY A 285 9.10 25.93 -8.95
CA GLY A 285 8.54 26.84 -7.95
C GLY A 285 7.36 26.28 -7.15
N SER A 286 6.94 25.03 -7.39
CA SER A 286 5.98 24.36 -6.52
C SER A 286 6.57 24.13 -5.13
N VAL A 287 5.73 24.28 -4.11
CA VAL A 287 6.13 24.13 -2.71
C VAL A 287 5.33 22.99 -2.10
N GLU A 288 6.04 22.04 -1.49
CA GLU A 288 5.39 20.93 -0.77
C GLU A 288 4.60 21.48 0.42
N GLN A 289 3.32 21.14 0.48
CA GLN A 289 2.45 21.37 1.63
C GLN A 289 2.52 20.12 2.51
N PRO A 290 3.08 20.20 3.73
CA PRO A 290 3.10 19.06 4.61
C PRO A 290 1.68 18.62 4.95
N LEU A 291 1.49 17.30 4.99
CA LEU A 291 0.25 16.64 5.36
C LEU A 291 0.38 16.06 6.77
N PRO A 292 -0.63 16.20 7.65
CA PRO A 292 -0.60 15.55 8.95
C PRO A 292 -0.51 14.03 8.83
N LYS A 293 0.49 13.44 9.48
CA LYS A 293 0.75 12.00 9.42
C LYS A 293 -0.22 11.25 10.34
N THR A 294 -0.81 10.17 9.85
CA THR A 294 -1.57 9.24 10.69
C THR A 294 -0.61 8.27 11.40
N PRO A 295 -0.98 7.67 12.54
CA PRO A 295 -0.10 6.75 13.27
C PRO A 295 0.46 5.59 12.44
N ASN A 296 -0.32 5.13 11.44
CA ASN A 296 0.02 3.97 10.62
C ASN A 296 0.38 4.35 9.16
N GLY A 297 0.51 5.64 8.84
CA GLY A 297 0.75 6.12 7.47
C GLY A 297 -0.40 5.91 6.48
N ALA A 298 -1.49 5.25 6.89
CA ALA A 298 -2.66 5.01 6.04
C ALA A 298 -3.61 6.22 5.98
N ASN A 299 -4.49 6.22 4.96
CA ASN A 299 -5.59 7.18 4.81
C ASN A 299 -5.12 8.64 4.71
N MET A 300 -4.04 8.85 3.96
CA MET A 300 -3.49 10.14 3.60
C MET A 300 -2.95 10.08 2.18
N PHE A 301 -2.78 11.23 1.53
CA PHE A 301 -2.05 11.33 0.28
C PHE A 301 -0.54 11.20 0.53
N ASP A 302 0.20 10.73 -0.46
CA ASP A 302 1.67 10.64 -0.36
C ASP A 302 2.28 12.04 -0.27
N GLN A 303 1.92 12.93 -1.21
CA GLN A 303 2.39 14.32 -1.22
C GLN A 303 1.33 15.29 -1.77
N LEU A 304 1.37 16.53 -1.29
CA LEU A 304 0.56 17.65 -1.75
C LEU A 304 1.47 18.84 -2.05
N TYR A 305 1.26 19.50 -3.18
CA TYR A 305 2.02 20.68 -3.59
C TYR A 305 1.11 21.85 -3.91
N ARG A 306 1.62 23.05 -3.60
CA ARG A 306 1.08 24.34 -4.01
C ARG A 306 1.86 24.81 -5.22
N ARG A 307 1.20 25.00 -6.35
CA ARG A 307 1.83 25.44 -7.60
C ARG A 307 1.84 26.97 -7.72
N PRO A 308 2.81 27.57 -8.44
CA PRO A 308 2.87 29.01 -8.66
C PRO A 308 1.66 29.61 -9.41
N ASP A 309 0.95 28.79 -10.20
CA ASP A 309 -0.27 29.17 -10.92
C ASP A 309 -1.53 29.14 -10.03
N GLY A 310 -1.37 28.86 -8.73
CA GLY A 310 -2.46 28.83 -7.76
C GLY A 310 -3.22 27.50 -7.70
N LYS A 311 -2.82 26.49 -8.48
CA LYS A 311 -3.40 25.14 -8.40
C LYS A 311 -2.83 24.34 -7.23
N LEU A 312 -3.62 23.37 -6.77
CA LEU A 312 -3.13 22.30 -5.91
C LEU A 312 -2.81 21.07 -6.76
N MET A 313 -1.78 20.33 -6.37
CA MET A 313 -1.40 19.09 -7.01
C MET A 313 -1.17 18.01 -5.97
N ILE A 314 -1.90 16.90 -6.09
CA ILE A 314 -1.64 15.66 -5.35
C ILE A 314 -0.70 14.80 -6.20
N VAL A 315 0.33 14.24 -5.56
CA VAL A 315 1.24 13.28 -6.18
C VAL A 315 1.02 11.93 -5.52
N GLU A 316 0.66 10.93 -6.31
CA GLU A 316 0.74 9.50 -5.97
C GLU A 316 2.16 9.01 -6.31
N ALA A 317 2.97 8.73 -5.30
CA ALA A 317 4.36 8.36 -5.46
C ALA A 317 4.52 6.83 -5.44
N LYS A 318 5.04 6.24 -6.51
CA LYS A 318 5.17 4.79 -6.67
C LYS A 318 6.62 4.35 -6.85
N ALA A 319 6.96 3.27 -6.15
CA ALA A 319 8.19 2.53 -6.39
C ALA A 319 8.15 1.84 -7.77
N PRO A 320 9.33 1.40 -8.28
CA PRO A 320 9.41 0.53 -9.45
C PRO A 320 8.54 -0.71 -9.28
N GLY A 321 7.67 -0.98 -10.26
CA GLY A 321 6.78 -2.14 -10.29
C GLY A 321 5.55 -2.08 -9.36
N SER A 322 5.39 -1.05 -8.51
CA SER A 322 4.26 -0.98 -7.57
C SER A 322 2.95 -0.57 -8.25
N GLY A 323 1.92 -1.42 -8.15
CA GLY A 323 0.59 -1.14 -8.71
C GLY A 323 -0.19 -0.06 -7.95
N LEU A 324 -1.29 0.38 -8.56
CA LEU A 324 -2.34 1.18 -7.91
C LEU A 324 -3.29 0.24 -7.18
N ILE A 325 -3.67 0.60 -5.95
CA ILE A 325 -4.46 -0.30 -5.09
C ILE A 325 -5.95 0.06 -5.09
N TRP A 326 -6.78 -0.98 -4.92
CA TRP A 326 -8.19 -0.85 -4.59
C TRP A 326 -8.37 -0.74 -3.08
N ARG A 327 -9.39 0.01 -2.65
CA ARG A 327 -9.84 0.07 -1.26
C ARG A 327 -11.34 0.30 -1.18
N ARG A 328 -11.93 0.00 -0.02
CA ARG A 328 -13.28 0.49 0.28
C ARG A 328 -13.26 2.02 0.34
N GLY A 329 -14.22 2.66 -0.30
CA GLY A 329 -14.37 4.11 -0.25
C GLY A 329 -14.86 4.61 1.11
N GLN A 330 -14.90 5.93 1.25
CA GLN A 330 -15.39 6.64 2.43
C GLN A 330 -16.24 7.83 1.99
N GLY A 331 -17.10 8.34 2.88
CA GLY A 331 -17.95 9.49 2.56
C GLY A 331 -18.92 9.16 1.43
N SER A 332 -18.94 9.97 0.36
CA SER A 332 -19.79 9.75 -0.81
C SER A 332 -19.49 8.45 -1.58
N ALA A 333 -18.35 7.82 -1.33
CA ALA A 333 -17.93 6.58 -1.99
C ALA A 333 -17.97 5.34 -1.06
N ALA A 334 -18.60 5.43 0.12
CA ALA A 334 -18.58 4.37 1.15
C ALA A 334 -19.12 3.00 0.69
N ASP A 335 -19.99 3.01 -0.33
CA ASP A 335 -20.65 1.83 -0.89
C ASP A 335 -19.94 1.26 -2.13
N MET A 336 -18.70 1.70 -2.40
CA MET A 336 -17.91 1.26 -3.55
C MET A 336 -16.50 0.85 -3.16
N MET A 337 -15.90 -0.01 -3.98
CA MET A 337 -14.44 -0.11 -4.08
C MET A 337 -13.93 1.00 -4.99
N VAL A 338 -12.92 1.74 -4.53
CA VAL A 338 -12.28 2.84 -5.26
C VAL A 338 -10.81 2.52 -5.48
N LYS A 339 -10.25 2.97 -6.62
CA LYS A 339 -8.86 2.73 -6.98
C LYS A 339 -8.07 4.03 -6.96
N GLN A 340 -6.81 3.98 -6.53
CA GLN A 340 -5.89 5.11 -6.65
C GLN A 340 -5.85 5.63 -8.09
N GLY A 341 -5.68 6.94 -8.26
CA GLY A 341 -5.78 7.58 -9.58
C GLY A 341 -7.19 7.95 -10.04
N THR A 342 -8.20 7.84 -9.17
CA THR A 342 -9.60 8.20 -9.47
C THR A 342 -10.09 9.36 -8.61
N ARG A 343 -11.15 10.03 -9.07
CA ARG A 343 -11.82 11.08 -8.29
C ARG A 343 -12.40 10.52 -7.00
N GLU A 344 -13.03 9.35 -7.06
CA GLU A 344 -13.65 8.68 -5.91
C GLU A 344 -12.63 8.32 -4.83
N TYR A 345 -11.38 8.02 -5.23
CA TYR A 345 -10.27 7.85 -4.29
C TYR A 345 -9.86 9.16 -3.61
N LEU A 346 -9.77 10.29 -4.35
CA LEU A 346 -9.51 11.60 -3.75
C LEU A 346 -10.62 11.96 -2.75
N GLU A 347 -11.89 11.83 -3.14
CA GLU A 347 -13.06 12.06 -2.28
C GLU A 347 -13.00 11.18 -1.01
N THR A 348 -12.56 9.92 -1.15
CA THR A 348 -12.35 9.00 -0.02
C THR A 348 -11.28 9.48 0.96
N ILE A 349 -10.10 9.89 0.46
CA ILE A 349 -9.02 10.37 1.33
C ILE A 349 -9.38 11.71 1.99
N ILE A 350 -10.08 12.60 1.27
CA ILE A 350 -10.59 13.85 1.84
C ILE A 350 -11.59 13.57 2.97
N ALA A 351 -12.53 12.64 2.77
CA ALA A 351 -13.47 12.24 3.82
C ALA A 351 -12.77 11.62 5.04
N GLU A 352 -11.71 10.84 4.81
CA GLU A 352 -10.85 10.32 5.88
C GLU A 352 -10.15 11.44 6.65
N MET A 353 -9.65 12.48 5.97
CA MET A 353 -9.06 13.66 6.61
C MET A 353 -10.11 14.42 7.43
N ASP A 354 -11.33 14.57 6.90
CA ASP A 354 -12.45 15.26 7.55
C ASP A 354 -12.89 14.57 8.85
N ALA A 355 -12.83 13.23 8.88
CA ALA A 355 -13.07 12.44 10.10
C ALA A 355 -12.02 12.68 11.21
N ARG A 356 -10.91 13.37 10.92
CA ARG A 356 -9.81 13.68 11.85
C ARG A 356 -9.46 15.17 11.83
N PRO A 357 -10.40 16.09 12.10
CA PRO A 357 -10.25 17.50 11.77
C PRO A 357 -9.15 18.21 12.58
N ALA A 358 -8.85 17.70 13.79
CA ALA A 358 -7.86 18.27 14.69
C ALA A 358 -6.41 17.79 14.44
N LEU A 359 -6.22 16.77 13.58
CA LEU A 359 -4.88 16.31 13.24
C LEU A 359 -4.14 17.43 12.50
N SER A 360 -2.88 17.68 12.89
CA SER A 360 -2.17 18.87 12.44
C SER A 360 -0.69 18.65 12.17
N VAL A 361 -0.10 19.56 11.40
CA VAL A 361 1.31 19.60 11.06
C VAL A 361 1.75 21.07 10.94
N THR A 362 3.01 21.35 11.28
CA THR A 362 3.60 22.68 11.12
C THR A 362 4.48 22.69 9.89
N ASP A 363 4.32 23.69 9.02
CA ASP A 363 5.20 23.86 7.85
C ASP A 363 6.54 24.54 8.19
N SER A 364 7.42 24.63 7.20
CA SER A 364 8.75 25.22 7.36
C SER A 364 8.74 26.71 7.71
N THR A 365 7.59 27.39 7.55
CA THR A 365 7.40 28.80 7.94
C THR A 365 6.89 28.95 9.38
N GLY A 366 6.58 27.84 10.05
CA GLY A 366 5.99 27.82 11.38
C GLY A 366 4.46 27.90 11.38
N LYS A 367 3.80 27.85 10.22
CA LYS A 367 2.34 27.85 10.14
C LYS A 367 1.79 26.46 10.48
N LEU A 368 0.84 26.44 11.41
CA LEU A 368 0.09 25.24 11.76
C LEU A 368 -1.04 25.00 10.73
N TRP A 369 -1.08 23.80 10.18
CA TRP A 369 -2.13 23.31 9.29
C TRP A 369 -2.90 22.20 9.97
N LYS A 370 -4.23 22.29 10.00
CA LYS A 370 -5.10 21.21 10.44
C LYS A 370 -5.72 20.50 9.24
N ASN A 371 -6.13 19.26 9.43
CA ASN A 371 -6.91 18.53 8.44
C ASN A 371 -8.17 19.32 8.04
N SER A 372 -8.86 19.97 8.98
CA SER A 372 -10.04 20.80 8.65
C SER A 372 -9.73 21.91 7.63
N ASP A 373 -8.55 22.52 7.73
CA ASP A 373 -8.13 23.60 6.83
C ASP A 373 -7.82 23.02 5.43
N LEU A 374 -7.10 21.90 5.40
CA LEU A 374 -6.71 21.21 4.17
C LEU A 374 -7.91 20.61 3.44
N VAL A 375 -8.86 20.00 4.17
CA VAL A 375 -10.11 19.44 3.60
C VAL A 375 -10.89 20.53 2.88
N THR A 376 -11.14 21.66 3.56
CA THR A 376 -11.87 22.79 2.97
C THR A 376 -11.23 23.25 1.65
N GLU A 377 -9.90 23.32 1.64
CA GLU A 377 -9.14 23.76 0.47
C GLU A 377 -9.16 22.73 -0.67
N LEU A 378 -8.97 21.44 -0.36
CA LEU A 378 -8.96 20.34 -1.32
C LEU A 378 -10.35 20.14 -1.95
N GLU A 379 -11.42 20.19 -1.17
CA GLU A 379 -12.79 20.13 -1.69
C GLU A 379 -13.09 21.30 -2.61
N THR A 380 -12.66 22.50 -2.24
CA THR A 380 -12.83 23.70 -3.07
C THR A 380 -12.05 23.56 -4.37
N ALA A 381 -10.79 23.14 -4.32
CA ALA A 381 -9.96 22.94 -5.50
C ALA A 381 -10.54 21.84 -6.42
N LEU A 382 -10.99 20.72 -5.85
CA LEU A 382 -11.60 19.62 -6.59
C LEU A 382 -12.91 20.03 -7.26
N LYS A 383 -13.74 20.83 -6.59
CA LYS A 383 -15.01 21.35 -7.13
C LYS A 383 -14.79 22.38 -8.24
N LEU A 384 -13.77 23.23 -8.11
CA LEU A 384 -13.47 24.29 -9.08
C LEU A 384 -12.58 23.84 -10.25
N GLY A 385 -12.15 22.58 -10.28
CA GLY A 385 -11.22 22.08 -11.30
C GLY A 385 -9.77 22.61 -11.14
N ASN A 386 -9.42 23.06 -9.95
CA ASN A 386 -8.11 23.60 -9.59
C ASN A 386 -7.23 22.60 -8.82
N LEU A 387 -7.69 21.34 -8.70
CA LEU A 387 -6.91 20.22 -8.20
C LEU A 387 -6.41 19.38 -9.36
N GLU A 388 -5.12 19.06 -9.36
CA GLU A 388 -4.50 18.13 -10.30
C GLU A 388 -4.03 16.89 -9.54
N TYR A 389 -4.11 15.73 -10.19
CA TYR A 389 -3.66 14.47 -9.59
C TYR A 389 -2.72 13.78 -10.56
N VAL A 390 -1.49 13.55 -10.10
CA VAL A 390 -0.43 12.94 -10.90
C VAL A 390 0.12 11.70 -10.22
N MET A 391 0.61 10.76 -11.01
CA MET A 391 1.46 9.67 -10.56
C MET A 391 2.89 9.99 -10.90
N VAL A 392 3.78 9.83 -9.91
CA VAL A 392 5.22 9.76 -10.16
C VAL A 392 5.68 8.36 -9.83
N ARG A 393 6.25 7.69 -10.81
CA ARG A 393 6.79 6.34 -10.66
C ARG A 393 8.29 6.36 -10.83
N ALA A 394 9.04 6.05 -9.78
CA ALA A 394 10.47 5.85 -9.89
C ALA A 394 10.78 4.65 -10.79
N THR A 395 11.86 4.76 -11.56
CA THR A 395 12.46 3.65 -12.29
C THR A 395 13.81 3.32 -11.66
N GLU A 396 14.14 2.04 -11.65
CA GLU A 396 15.39 1.52 -11.08
C GLU A 396 16.00 0.54 -12.07
N ASN A 397 17.32 0.50 -12.13
CA ASN A 397 18.07 -0.57 -12.77
C ASN A 397 19.12 -1.12 -11.79
N SER A 398 18.94 -2.37 -11.37
CA SER A 398 19.94 -3.12 -10.59
C SER A 398 20.44 -2.41 -9.33
N GLY A 399 19.53 -1.83 -8.53
CA GLY A 399 19.89 -1.11 -7.31
C GLY A 399 20.36 0.32 -7.52
N LYS A 400 20.21 0.88 -8.73
CA LYS A 400 20.48 2.29 -9.03
C LYS A 400 19.24 2.98 -9.57
N TYR A 401 19.08 4.26 -9.21
CA TYR A 401 18.00 5.08 -9.74
C TYR A 401 18.19 5.30 -11.25
N SER A 402 17.16 5.08 -12.05
CA SER A 402 17.26 5.23 -13.52
C SER A 402 16.41 6.37 -14.09
N GLY A 403 15.71 7.11 -13.23
CA GLY A 403 14.77 8.15 -13.63
C GLY A 403 13.39 7.94 -13.03
N ALA A 404 12.39 8.59 -13.60
CA ALA A 404 11.00 8.45 -13.19
C ALA A 404 10.05 8.68 -14.37
N VAL A 405 8.80 8.28 -14.20
CA VAL A 405 7.73 8.56 -15.16
C VAL A 405 6.65 9.36 -14.45
N LEU A 406 6.29 10.51 -15.03
CA LEU A 406 5.15 11.31 -14.66
C LEU A 406 3.97 10.93 -15.55
N GLU A 407 2.79 10.73 -14.95
CA GLU A 407 1.53 10.54 -15.66
C GLU A 407 0.43 11.31 -14.93
N TYR A 408 -0.54 11.84 -15.66
CA TYR A 408 -1.68 12.54 -15.10
C TYR A 408 -2.87 11.60 -14.97
N PHE A 409 -3.67 11.78 -13.93
CA PHE A 409 -4.97 11.14 -13.78
C PHE A 409 -6.09 12.07 -14.23
N LYS A 410 -7.06 11.52 -14.94
CA LYS A 410 -8.29 12.24 -15.29
C LYS A 410 -9.28 12.16 -14.11
N ILE A 411 -9.56 13.30 -13.48
CA ILE A 411 -10.41 13.44 -12.27
C ILE A 411 -11.55 14.44 -12.41
#